data_AF-A0A318JGR1-F1
#
_entry.id   AF-A0A318JGR1-F1
#
_cell.length_a   1.000
_cell.length_b   1.000
_cell.length_c   1.000
_cell.angle_alpha   90.00
_cell.angle_beta   90.00
_cell.angle_gamma   90.00
#
_symmetry.space_group_name_H-M   'P 1'
#
loop_
_entity.id
_entity.type
_entity.pdbx_description
1 polymer ?
#
loop_
_entity_poly.entity_id
_entity_poly.type
_entity_poly.pdbx_seq_one_letter_code
_entity_poly.pdbx_strand_id
1 'polypeptide(L)'
;MIRVYVAPVVFIGCTILSVMTFFEGNFIWGTTLLWIAVHLSLAVLTGFFDSVFEVHFQISVACITVLGFTSWLFESPFFDISLKNAHAEAMNSFANLGNECRPITPKSQDIQLLGIRACSLQEYSNQMDAILGAQKALYYGPTMSALDTANSMISKHPKDFCAEAVKIAVETCSQGGFYLDNKYKQKLLALTTK
;
A
#
# COMPACT_ATOMS: atom_id res chain seq x y z
N MET A 1 -20.03 -16.65 -29.95
CA MET A 1 -18.65 -17.11 -30.24
C MET A 1 -17.59 -16.21 -29.60
N ILE A 2 -17.53 -14.90 -29.86
CA ILE A 2 -16.50 -14.01 -29.26
C ILE A 2 -16.42 -14.12 -27.73
N ARG A 3 -17.56 -14.14 -27.03
CA ARG A 3 -17.65 -14.28 -25.56
C ARG A 3 -16.90 -15.51 -25.01
N VAL A 4 -16.92 -16.63 -25.73
CA VAL A 4 -16.29 -17.90 -25.33
C VAL A 4 -14.76 -17.81 -25.39
N TYR A 5 -14.21 -16.93 -26.25
CA TYR A 5 -12.77 -16.68 -26.32
C TYR A 5 -12.32 -15.57 -25.35
N VAL A 6 -13.17 -14.57 -25.11
CA VAL A 6 -12.82 -13.45 -24.20
C VAL A 6 -12.87 -13.86 -22.74
N ALA A 7 -13.87 -14.64 -22.31
CA ALA A 7 -14.02 -15.08 -20.93
C ALA A 7 -12.78 -15.81 -20.35
N PRO A 8 -12.15 -16.78 -21.04
CA PRO A 8 -10.94 -17.43 -20.54
C PRO A 8 -9.72 -16.50 -20.53
N VAL A 9 -9.60 -15.56 -21.48
CA VAL A 9 -8.52 -14.56 -21.46
C VAL A 9 -8.62 -13.67 -20.22
N VAL A 10 -9.82 -13.19 -19.92
CA VAL A 10 -10.12 -12.45 -18.69
C VAL A 10 -9.81 -13.28 -17.45
N PHE A 11 -10.23 -14.55 -17.44
CA PHE A 11 -10.03 -15.45 -16.31
C PHE A 11 -8.54 -15.64 -16.01
N ILE A 12 -7.76 -15.98 -17.03
CA ILE A 12 -6.33 -16.22 -16.92
C ILE A 12 -5.62 -14.93 -16.46
N GLY A 13 -5.95 -13.78 -17.06
CA GLY A 13 -5.34 -12.49 -16.68
C GLY A 13 -5.55 -12.15 -15.20
N CYS A 14 -6.79 -12.23 -14.72
CA CYS A 14 -7.09 -11.94 -13.31
C CYS A 14 -6.53 -13.00 -12.35
N THR A 15 -6.46 -14.27 -12.77
CA THR A 15 -5.87 -15.35 -11.96
C THR A 15 -4.36 -15.15 -11.79
N ILE A 16 -3.65 -14.73 -12.85
CA ILE A 16 -2.22 -14.41 -12.77
C ILE A 16 -1.98 -13.29 -11.75
N LEU A 17 -2.77 -12.21 -11.81
CA LEU A 17 -2.69 -11.12 -10.83
C LEU A 17 -2.94 -11.61 -9.41
N SER A 18 -4.00 -12.41 -9.19
CA SER A 18 -4.29 -13.03 -7.89
C SER A 18 -3.11 -13.83 -7.33
N VAL A 19 -2.47 -14.66 -8.18
CA VAL A 19 -1.31 -15.46 -7.79
C VAL A 19 -0.10 -14.57 -7.44
N MET A 20 0.18 -13.53 -8.22
CA MET A 20 1.25 -12.58 -7.92
C MET A 20 1.02 -11.90 -6.56
N THR A 21 -0.21 -11.46 -6.29
CA THR A 21 -0.59 -10.85 -5.02
C THR A 21 -0.46 -11.82 -3.84
N PHE A 22 -0.73 -13.12 -4.03
CA PHE A 22 -0.46 -14.13 -3.00
C PHE A 22 1.03 -14.27 -2.69
N PHE A 23 1.91 -14.18 -3.70
CA PHE A 23 3.36 -14.22 -3.48
C PHE A 23 3.88 -12.99 -2.72
N GLU A 24 3.19 -11.85 -2.83
CA GLU A 24 3.51 -10.64 -2.05
C GLU A 24 3.02 -10.70 -0.59
N GLY A 25 2.30 -11.77 -0.22
CA GLY A 25 1.76 -11.97 1.14
C GLY A 25 0.40 -11.30 1.37
N ASN A 26 -0.21 -10.72 0.33
CA ASN A 26 -1.47 -10.00 0.39
C ASN A 26 -2.67 -10.95 0.17
N PHE A 27 -2.93 -11.82 1.15
CA PHE A 27 -3.92 -12.91 0.99
C PHE A 27 -5.37 -12.43 0.77
N ILE A 28 -5.76 -11.32 1.39
CA ILE A 28 -7.13 -10.77 1.25
C ILE A 28 -7.31 -10.18 -0.17
N TRP A 29 -6.30 -9.47 -0.69
CA TRP A 29 -6.35 -8.94 -2.04
C TRP A 29 -6.29 -10.05 -3.09
N GLY A 30 -5.42 -11.04 -2.88
CA GLY A 30 -5.31 -12.21 -3.75
C GLY A 30 -6.62 -12.98 -3.87
N THR A 31 -7.30 -13.22 -2.74
CA THR A 31 -8.63 -13.86 -2.74
C THR A 31 -9.69 -12.99 -3.42
N THR A 32 -9.71 -11.69 -3.17
CA THR A 32 -10.64 -10.75 -3.83
C THR A 32 -10.47 -10.78 -5.35
N LEU A 33 -9.23 -10.75 -5.85
CA LEU A 33 -8.93 -10.83 -7.28
C LEU A 33 -9.36 -12.16 -7.90
N LEU A 34 -9.24 -13.27 -7.17
CA LEU A 34 -9.71 -14.57 -7.63
C LEU A 34 -11.23 -14.61 -7.79
N TRP A 35 -11.97 -14.04 -6.83
CA TRP A 35 -13.42 -13.91 -6.91
C TRP A 35 -13.85 -13.02 -8.07
N ILE A 36 -13.14 -11.91 -8.32
CA ILE A 36 -13.33 -11.04 -9.49
C ILE A 36 -13.09 -11.83 -10.78
N ALA A 37 -12.02 -12.63 -10.86
CA ALA A 37 -11.70 -13.43 -12.04
C ALA A 37 -12.88 -14.35 -12.44
N VAL A 38 -13.41 -15.09 -11.46
CA VAL A 38 -14.56 -15.99 -11.65
C VAL A 38 -15.79 -15.20 -12.09
N HIS A 39 -16.10 -14.09 -11.42
CA HIS A 39 -17.30 -13.30 -11.68
C HIS A 39 -17.28 -12.58 -13.02
N LEU A 40 -16.15 -11.96 -13.37
CA LEU A 40 -16.00 -11.24 -14.64
C LEU A 40 -16.07 -12.22 -15.82
N SER A 41 -15.43 -13.38 -15.70
CA SER A 41 -15.46 -14.41 -16.74
C SER A 41 -16.84 -15.04 -16.91
N LEU A 42 -17.56 -15.28 -15.81
CA LEU A 42 -18.96 -15.72 -15.88
C LEU A 42 -19.83 -14.67 -16.55
N ALA A 43 -19.74 -13.39 -16.15
CA ALA A 43 -20.50 -12.29 -16.74
C ALA A 43 -20.24 -12.11 -18.24
N VAL A 44 -18.99 -12.28 -18.69
CA VAL A 44 -18.65 -12.23 -20.12
C VAL A 44 -19.28 -13.42 -20.86
N LEU A 45 -19.31 -14.60 -20.25
CA LEU A 45 -19.80 -15.83 -20.87
C LEU A 45 -21.34 -15.84 -21.01
N THR A 46 -22.06 -15.47 -19.97
CA THR A 46 -23.54 -15.39 -19.95
C THR A 46 -24.07 -14.14 -20.66
N GLY A 47 -23.33 -13.04 -20.59
CA GLY A 47 -23.74 -11.74 -21.12
C GLY A 47 -23.81 -10.71 -20.02
N PHE A 48 -23.02 -9.63 -20.16
CA PHE A 48 -22.83 -8.65 -19.10
C PHE A 48 -24.15 -7.97 -18.69
N PHE A 49 -25.00 -7.62 -19.66
CA PHE A 49 -26.29 -6.96 -19.39
C PHE A 49 -27.25 -7.87 -18.63
N ASP A 50 -27.39 -9.13 -19.05
CA ASP A 50 -28.32 -10.07 -18.41
C ASP A 50 -27.87 -10.44 -16.99
N SER A 51 -26.56 -10.53 -16.79
CA SER A 51 -25.96 -10.89 -15.49
C SER A 51 -26.11 -9.81 -14.43
N VAL A 52 -26.07 -8.52 -14.82
CA VAL A 52 -26.14 -7.39 -13.86
C VAL A 52 -27.51 -7.28 -13.19
N PHE A 53 -28.57 -7.78 -13.81
CA PHE A 53 -29.93 -7.79 -13.24
C PHE A 53 -30.22 -9.02 -12.39
N GLU A 54 -29.33 -10.00 -12.34
CA GLU A 54 -29.53 -11.21 -11.57
C GLU A 54 -29.16 -10.98 -10.09
N VAL A 55 -30.09 -11.29 -9.18
CA VAL A 55 -29.91 -11.02 -7.73
C VAL A 55 -28.67 -11.72 -7.17
N HIS A 56 -28.39 -12.94 -7.61
CA HIS A 56 -27.20 -13.69 -7.17
C HIS A 56 -25.90 -12.98 -7.56
N PHE A 57 -25.86 -12.38 -8.76
CA PHE A 57 -24.72 -11.63 -9.25
C PHE A 57 -24.55 -10.31 -8.48
N GLN A 58 -25.64 -9.64 -8.14
CA GLN A 58 -25.58 -8.41 -7.33
C GLN A 58 -25.06 -8.67 -5.91
N ILE A 59 -25.54 -9.74 -5.26
CA ILE A 59 -25.08 -10.13 -3.92
C ILE A 59 -23.59 -10.45 -3.94
N SER A 60 -23.13 -11.24 -4.92
CA SER A 60 -21.72 -11.61 -4.98
C SER A 60 -20.81 -10.43 -5.31
N VAL A 61 -21.22 -9.52 -6.19
CA VAL A 61 -20.52 -8.25 -6.44
C VAL A 61 -20.46 -7.39 -5.18
N ALA A 62 -21.53 -7.34 -4.38
CA ALA A 62 -21.52 -6.64 -3.10
C ALA A 62 -20.51 -7.27 -2.13
N CYS A 63 -20.48 -8.60 -2.01
CA CYS A 63 -19.49 -9.31 -1.19
C CYS A 63 -18.05 -9.04 -1.66
N ILE A 64 -17.79 -9.10 -2.97
CA ILE A 64 -16.48 -8.79 -3.56
C ILE A 64 -16.08 -7.35 -3.25
N THR A 65 -17.03 -6.41 -3.32
CA THR A 65 -16.77 -4.99 -3.03
C THR A 65 -16.41 -4.79 -1.56
N VAL A 66 -17.12 -5.44 -0.63
CA VAL A 66 -16.81 -5.40 0.79
C VAL A 66 -15.42 -6.01 1.05
N LEU A 67 -15.11 -7.17 0.48
CA LEU A 67 -13.80 -7.81 0.62
C LEU A 67 -12.68 -6.92 0.07
N GLY A 68 -12.85 -6.36 -1.13
CA GLY A 68 -11.89 -5.43 -1.72
C GLY A 68 -11.69 -4.18 -0.87
N PHE A 69 -12.76 -3.61 -0.33
CA PHE A 69 -12.68 -2.46 0.57
C PHE A 69 -11.95 -2.81 1.88
N THR A 70 -12.25 -3.96 2.48
CA THR A 70 -11.53 -4.42 3.67
C THR A 70 -10.05 -4.65 3.40
N SER A 71 -9.70 -5.25 2.26
CA SER A 71 -8.32 -5.45 1.86
C SER A 71 -7.56 -4.13 1.74
N TRP A 72 -8.18 -3.14 1.08
CA TRP A 72 -7.61 -1.80 0.97
C TRP A 72 -7.39 -1.13 2.33
N LEU A 73 -8.33 -1.29 3.27
CA LEU A 73 -8.15 -0.79 4.64
C LEU A 73 -6.99 -1.48 5.35
N PHE A 74 -6.80 -2.79 5.20
CA PHE A 74 -5.72 -3.51 5.87
C PHE A 74 -4.34 -3.29 5.25
N GLU A 75 -4.28 -3.04 3.93
CA GLU A 75 -3.01 -2.88 3.19
C GLU A 75 -2.57 -1.42 3.07
N SER A 76 -3.45 -0.45 3.32
CA SER A 76 -3.08 0.96 3.26
C SER A 76 -2.10 1.33 4.38
N PRO A 77 -0.95 1.97 4.06
CA PRO A 77 0.02 2.43 5.06
C PRO A 77 -0.58 3.34 6.13
N PHE A 78 -1.67 4.04 5.81
CA PHE A 78 -2.38 4.90 6.75
C PHE A 78 -3.05 4.12 7.90
N PHE A 79 -3.47 2.87 7.69
CA PHE A 79 -4.11 2.08 8.76
C PHE A 79 -3.13 1.15 9.49
N ASP A 80 -1.87 1.09 9.05
CA ASP A 80 -0.82 0.37 9.76
C ASP A 80 -0.35 1.15 11.00
N ILE A 81 -1.00 0.89 12.14
CA ILE A 81 -0.68 1.49 13.45
C ILE A 81 0.80 1.27 13.82
N SER A 82 1.37 0.11 13.45
CA SER A 82 2.75 -0.21 13.77
C SER A 82 3.72 0.63 12.93
N LEU A 83 3.37 0.96 11.68
CA LEU A 83 4.15 1.86 10.82
C LEU A 83 4.05 3.31 11.32
N LYS A 84 2.85 3.75 11.68
CA LYS A 84 2.62 5.07 12.29
C LYS A 84 3.45 5.28 13.55
N ASN A 85 3.46 4.28 14.44
CA ASN A 85 4.29 4.31 15.63
C ASN A 85 5.79 4.33 15.30
N ALA A 86 6.21 3.63 14.23
CA ALA A 86 7.59 3.69 13.77
C ALA A 86 7.98 5.08 13.26
N HIS A 87 7.11 5.75 12.50
CA HIS A 87 7.32 7.14 12.05
C HIS A 87 7.34 8.13 13.21
N ALA A 88 6.42 7.99 14.17
CA ALA A 88 6.38 8.83 15.35
C ALA A 88 7.65 8.67 16.21
N GLU A 89 8.10 7.42 16.43
CA GLU A 89 9.32 7.15 17.17
C GLU A 89 10.55 7.67 16.41
N ALA A 90 10.64 7.44 15.10
CA ALA A 90 11.73 7.97 14.27
C ALA A 90 11.78 9.51 14.32
N MET A 91 10.63 10.18 14.27
CA MET A 91 10.56 11.64 14.41
C MET A 91 11.07 12.10 15.78
N ASN A 92 10.74 11.38 16.86
CA ASN A 92 11.27 11.65 18.20
C ASN A 92 12.79 11.43 18.27
N SER A 93 13.31 10.34 17.69
CA SER A 93 14.75 10.09 17.57
C SER A 93 15.46 11.19 16.78
N PHE A 94 14.85 11.70 15.70
CA PHE A 94 15.39 12.84 14.97
C PHE A 94 15.39 14.13 15.80
N ALA A 95 14.35 14.39 16.59
CA ALA A 95 14.32 15.53 17.50
C ALA A 95 15.47 15.49 18.53
N ASN A 96 15.87 14.28 18.96
CA ASN A 96 16.96 14.07 19.91
C ASN A 96 18.34 13.83 19.26
N LEU A 97 18.43 13.82 17.92
CA LEU A 97 19.65 13.48 17.18
C LEU A 97 20.86 14.34 17.60
N GLY A 98 20.64 15.63 17.87
CA GLY A 98 21.70 16.56 18.29
C GLY A 98 22.34 16.20 19.64
N ASN A 99 21.65 15.43 20.49
CA ASN A 99 22.19 14.97 21.78
C ASN A 99 22.93 13.63 21.65
N GLU A 100 22.50 12.78 20.71
CA GLU A 100 22.96 11.40 20.55
C GLU A 100 24.13 11.28 19.55
N CYS A 101 24.06 11.98 18.42
CA CYS A 101 25.07 11.90 17.38
C CYS A 101 26.23 12.88 17.66
N ARG A 102 27.32 12.36 18.24
CA ARG A 102 28.56 13.14 18.50
C ARG A 102 29.71 12.69 17.61
N PRO A 103 30.54 13.62 17.10
CA PRO A 103 30.44 15.08 17.26
C PRO A 103 29.31 15.69 16.43
N ILE A 104 28.71 16.78 16.92
CA ILE A 104 27.68 17.53 16.19
C ILE A 104 28.36 18.20 14.99
N THR A 105 28.00 17.74 13.79
CA THR A 105 28.46 18.33 12.53
C THR A 105 27.31 19.08 11.86
N PRO A 106 27.56 20.06 10.98
CA PRO A 106 26.50 20.69 10.18
C PRO A 106 25.64 19.66 9.45
N LYS A 107 26.28 18.59 8.94
CA LYS A 107 25.60 17.46 8.30
C LYS A 107 24.61 16.74 9.22
N SER A 108 24.90 16.62 10.51
CA SER A 108 23.96 16.02 11.48
C SER A 108 22.72 16.89 11.71
N GLN A 109 22.85 18.22 11.69
CA GLN A 109 21.72 19.15 11.80
C GLN A 109 20.84 19.11 10.54
N ASP A 110 21.46 19.02 9.35
CA ASP A 110 20.73 18.86 8.10
C ASP A 110 19.93 17.55 8.07
N ILE A 111 20.52 16.45 8.56
CA ILE A 111 19.85 15.15 8.67
C ILE A 111 18.69 15.20 9.67
N GLN A 112 18.86 15.88 10.80
CA GLN A 112 17.79 16.09 11.77
C GLN A 112 16.59 16.81 11.14
N LEU A 113 16.83 17.94 10.46
CA LEU A 113 15.77 18.70 9.80
C LEU A 113 15.11 17.90 8.68
N LEU A 114 15.91 17.18 7.88
CA LEU A 114 15.42 16.30 6.83
C LEU A 114 14.52 15.20 7.41
N GLY A 115 14.94 14.53 8.47
CA GLY A 115 14.20 13.45 9.12
C GLY A 115 12.87 13.92 9.71
N ILE A 116 12.87 15.03 10.45
CA ILE A 116 11.63 15.62 11.01
C ILE A 116 10.65 15.97 9.89
N ARG A 117 11.14 16.61 8.82
CA ARG A 117 10.30 16.99 7.67
C ARG A 117 9.79 15.78 6.90
N ALA A 118 10.65 14.79 6.65
CA ALA A 118 10.29 13.59 5.91
C ALA A 118 9.23 12.78 6.66
N CYS A 119 9.43 12.52 7.96
CA CYS A 119 8.48 11.73 8.75
C CYS A 119 7.14 12.45 8.98
N SER A 120 7.13 13.77 9.17
CA SER A 120 5.88 14.53 9.29
C SER A 120 5.09 14.60 7.98
N LEU A 121 5.77 14.82 6.85
CA LEU A 121 5.12 14.86 5.54
C LEU A 121 4.67 13.48 5.05
N GLN A 122 5.39 12.41 5.42
CA GLN A 122 5.02 11.04 5.03
C GLN A 122 3.64 10.65 5.57
N GLU A 123 3.36 10.93 6.84
CA GLU A 123 2.03 10.66 7.42
C GLU A 123 0.92 11.46 6.75
N TYR A 124 1.19 12.73 6.43
CA TYR A 124 0.24 13.55 5.69
C TYR A 124 0.00 13.00 4.27
N SER A 125 1.05 12.57 3.58
CA SER A 125 0.94 11.91 2.27
C SER A 125 0.11 10.64 2.37
N ASN A 126 0.41 9.76 3.33
CA ASN A 126 -0.33 8.52 3.55
C ASN A 126 -1.82 8.78 3.82
N GLN A 127 -2.14 9.82 4.60
CA GLN A 127 -3.52 10.23 4.87
C GLN A 127 -4.21 10.75 3.60
N MET A 128 -3.55 11.61 2.84
CA MET A 128 -4.09 12.13 1.58
C MET A 128 -4.30 11.02 0.55
N ASP A 129 -3.38 10.07 0.45
CA ASP A 129 -3.50 8.90 -0.42
C ASP A 129 -4.69 8.02 -0.01
N ALA A 130 -4.91 7.83 1.30
CA ALA A 130 -6.09 7.13 1.79
C ALA A 130 -7.40 7.87 1.45
N ILE A 131 -7.43 9.20 1.60
CA ILE A 131 -8.60 10.03 1.24
C ILE A 131 -8.87 9.97 -0.26
N LEU A 132 -7.83 10.10 -1.09
CA LEU A 132 -7.94 10.01 -2.55
C LEU A 132 -8.40 8.61 -2.98
N GLY A 133 -7.92 7.54 -2.33
CA GLY A 133 -8.38 6.18 -2.55
C GLY A 133 -9.88 6.01 -2.23
N ALA A 134 -10.32 6.51 -1.08
CA ALA A 134 -11.73 6.49 -0.70
C ALA A 134 -12.60 7.32 -1.67
N GLN A 135 -12.14 8.50 -2.07
CA GLN A 135 -12.82 9.33 -3.06
C GLN A 135 -12.90 8.61 -4.42
N LYS A 136 -11.83 7.96 -4.88
CA LYS A 136 -11.85 7.18 -6.12
C LYS A 136 -12.91 6.07 -6.05
N ALA A 137 -12.94 5.33 -4.94
CA ALA A 137 -13.92 4.27 -4.71
C ALA A 137 -15.37 4.78 -4.76
N LEU A 138 -15.63 5.98 -4.22
CA LEU A 138 -16.96 6.61 -4.23
C LEU A 138 -17.35 7.17 -5.60
N TYR A 139 -16.44 7.85 -6.31
CA TYR A 139 -16.77 8.59 -7.53
C TYR A 139 -16.63 7.79 -8.83
N TYR A 140 -15.60 6.94 -8.94
CA TYR A 140 -15.36 6.14 -10.15
C TYR A 140 -15.96 4.73 -10.06
N GLY A 141 -16.48 4.37 -8.89
CA GLY A 141 -16.92 3.02 -8.57
C GLY A 141 -15.75 2.05 -8.36
N PRO A 142 -16.04 0.83 -7.90
CA PRO A 142 -15.03 -0.14 -7.49
C PRO A 142 -14.17 -0.64 -8.66
N THR A 143 -14.71 -0.69 -9.88
CA THR A 143 -14.00 -1.23 -11.06
C THR A 143 -12.89 -0.31 -11.57
N MET A 144 -13.17 0.98 -11.75
CA MET A 144 -12.15 1.96 -12.14
C MET A 144 -11.11 2.20 -11.04
N SER A 145 -11.53 2.15 -9.77
CA SER A 145 -10.63 2.27 -8.63
C SER A 145 -9.67 1.08 -8.51
N ALA A 146 -10.15 -0.13 -8.79
CA ALA A 146 -9.32 -1.32 -8.84
C ALA A 146 -8.30 -1.28 -9.99
N LEU A 147 -8.69 -0.78 -11.17
CA LEU A 147 -7.79 -0.57 -12.31
C LEU A 147 -6.70 0.45 -12.01
N ASP A 148 -7.06 1.57 -11.40
CA ASP A 148 -6.09 2.60 -10.99
C ASP A 148 -5.16 2.08 -9.88
N THR A 149 -5.68 1.28 -8.95
CA THR A 149 -4.89 0.64 -7.89
C THR A 149 -3.92 -0.39 -8.49
N ALA A 150 -4.39 -1.23 -9.41
CA ALA A 150 -3.54 -2.19 -10.13
C ALA A 150 -2.44 -1.47 -10.93
N ASN A 151 -2.78 -0.35 -11.59
CA ASN A 151 -1.80 0.48 -12.29
C ASN A 151 -0.79 1.11 -11.32
N SER A 152 -1.25 1.54 -10.14
CA SER A 152 -0.40 2.08 -9.09
C SER A 152 0.50 1.04 -8.42
N MET A 153 0.09 -0.24 -8.40
CA MET A 153 0.93 -1.35 -7.94
C MET A 153 2.02 -1.71 -8.98
N ILE A 154 1.73 -1.52 -10.27
CA ILE A 154 2.73 -1.72 -11.35
C ILE A 154 3.76 -0.58 -11.36
N SER A 155 3.35 0.65 -11.05
CA SER A 155 4.30 1.73 -10.78
C SER A 155 4.97 1.50 -9.43
N LYS A 156 6.31 1.54 -9.36
CA LYS A 156 7.10 1.33 -8.13
C LYS A 156 6.39 1.86 -6.88
N HIS A 157 6.35 1.04 -5.83
CA HIS A 157 5.81 1.44 -4.52
C HIS A 157 6.30 2.84 -4.13
N PRO A 158 5.39 3.72 -3.64
CA PRO A 158 5.78 5.06 -3.26
C PRO A 158 6.88 4.98 -2.21
N LYS A 159 7.99 5.69 -2.49
CA LYS A 159 9.18 5.66 -1.66
C LYS A 159 8.86 6.28 -0.31
N ASP A 160 9.17 5.56 0.77
CA ASP A 160 9.01 6.09 2.12
C ASP A 160 10.20 7.00 2.48
N PHE A 161 9.97 8.31 2.48
CA PHE A 161 11.02 9.30 2.73
C PHE A 161 11.47 9.31 4.19
N CYS A 162 10.60 8.92 5.12
CA CYS A 162 10.97 8.80 6.54
C CYS A 162 11.94 7.64 6.73
N ALA A 163 11.63 6.48 6.13
CA ALA A 163 12.50 5.31 6.14
C ALA A 163 13.87 5.60 5.50
N GLU A 164 13.89 6.34 4.39
CA GLU A 164 15.15 6.78 3.75
C GLU A 164 15.96 7.71 4.65
N ALA A 165 15.32 8.68 5.30
CA ALA A 165 16.01 9.55 6.25
C ALA A 165 16.60 8.75 7.43
N VAL A 166 15.86 7.75 7.95
CA VAL A 166 16.36 6.86 9.02
C VAL A 166 17.59 6.09 8.55
N LYS A 167 17.58 5.55 7.32
CA LYS A 167 18.75 4.87 6.75
C LYS A 167 19.97 5.80 6.71
N ILE A 168 19.81 7.02 6.20
CA ILE A 168 20.89 8.02 6.14
C ILE A 168 21.42 8.36 7.53
N ALA A 169 20.52 8.52 8.52
CA ALA A 169 20.90 8.82 9.90
C ALA A 169 21.69 7.69 10.54
N VAL A 170 21.26 6.44 10.35
CA VAL A 170 21.95 5.24 10.87
C VAL A 170 23.34 5.09 10.25
N GLU A 171 23.48 5.34 8.95
CA GLU A 171 24.77 5.28 8.25
C GLU A 171 25.72 6.41 8.70
N THR A 172 25.18 7.61 8.92
CA THR A 172 25.98 8.79 9.28
C THR A 172 26.39 8.80 10.75
N CYS A 173 25.54 8.31 11.67
CA CYS A 173 25.76 8.33 13.12
C CYS A 173 26.23 6.96 13.68
N SER A 174 26.98 6.21 12.87
CA SER A 174 27.36 4.80 13.12
C SER A 174 28.20 4.54 14.37
N GLN A 175 28.88 5.55 14.93
CA GLN A 175 29.74 5.40 16.11
C GLN A 175 29.08 5.74 17.44
N GLY A 176 27.80 6.18 17.49
CA GLY A 176 27.22 6.48 18.80
C GLY A 176 25.77 6.95 18.95
N GLY A 177 24.95 7.20 17.92
CA GLY A 177 23.69 7.85 18.27
C GLY A 177 22.69 8.17 17.18
N PHE A 178 22.03 7.11 16.70
CA PHE A 178 20.61 7.23 16.36
C PHE A 178 19.88 6.11 17.12
N TYR A 179 19.37 6.43 18.30
CA TYR A 179 18.62 5.49 19.11
C TYR A 179 17.18 5.42 18.61
N LEU A 180 16.88 4.32 17.95
CA LEU A 180 15.53 3.93 17.56
C LEU A 180 15.35 2.48 17.98
N ASP A 181 14.23 2.16 18.62
CA ASP A 181 13.92 0.78 19.01
C ASP A 181 14.10 -0.16 17.81
N ASN A 182 14.79 -1.29 18.03
CA ASN A 182 15.14 -2.22 16.96
C ASN A 182 13.93 -2.69 16.15
N LYS A 183 12.75 -2.82 16.78
CA LYS A 183 11.50 -3.19 16.11
C LYS A 183 11.11 -2.15 15.05
N TYR A 184 11.14 -0.87 15.40
CA TYR A 184 10.76 0.21 14.49
C TYR A 184 11.84 0.46 13.44
N LYS A 185 13.12 0.36 13.83
CA LYS A 185 14.25 0.48 12.93
C LYS A 185 14.22 -0.59 11.84
N GLN A 186 14.02 -1.86 12.18
CA GLN A 186 13.92 -2.94 11.20
C GLN A 186 12.72 -2.74 10.27
N LYS A 187 11.57 -2.33 10.83
CA LYS A 187 10.36 -2.07 10.04
C LYS A 187 10.59 -0.99 8.98
N LEU A 188 11.21 0.13 9.35
CA LEU A 188 11.50 1.22 8.42
C LEU A 188 12.57 0.83 7.40
N LEU A 189 13.66 0.19 7.84
CA LEU A 189 14.73 -0.22 6.91
C LEU A 189 14.24 -1.24 5.87
N ALA A 190 13.29 -2.13 6.22
CA ALA A 190 12.68 -3.07 5.28
C ALA A 190 11.92 -2.37 4.14
N LEU A 191 11.43 -1.14 4.35
CA LEU A 191 10.77 -0.33 3.33
C LEU A 191 11.75 0.31 2.35
N THR A 192 13.04 0.39 2.70
CA THR A 192 14.09 0.96 1.83
C THR A 192 14.72 -0.06 0.87
N THR A 193 14.43 -1.35 1.06
CA THR A 193 14.99 -2.47 0.28
C THR A 193 14.04 -3.03 -0.78
N LYS A 194 12.79 -2.56 -0.82
CA LYS A 194 11.78 -2.90 -1.84
C LYS A 194 11.81 -1.88 -2.97
#